data_AF-A0A521KVS7-F1
#
_entry.id   AF-A0A521KVS7-F1
#
_cell.length_a   1.000
_cell.length_b   1.000
_cell.length_c   1.000
_cell.angle_alpha   90.00
_cell.angle_beta   90.00
_cell.angle_gamma   90.00
#
_symmetry.space_group_name_H-M   'P 1'
#
loop_
_entity.id
_entity.type
_entity.pdbx_description
1 polymer ?
#
loop_
_entity_poly.entity_id
_entity_poly.type
_entity_poly.pdbx_seq_one_letter_code
_entity_poly.pdbx_strand_id
1 'polypeptide(L)'
;MSMRSFVALARIVFPASLIACAACSGSSDTVIVLPGEVDYFEYEPNDTAGYANALGLLQIGDELAIHGSIDCYACDPADGFKFSTSGPVALQFVLSSADGVSDLDLCAFDPSIAGYFLCYENGGSMETGTILLGGAAAELHLVVSAFSGGGAYTLWVDVVPLDAALATSEPQILAPRNQGAADYAPHIEPEPALVRFYQVELDAHGAPIAALEVQLADGQPIAQRALELNRR
;
A
#
# COMPACT_ATOMS: atom_id res chain seq x y z
N MET A 1 38.23 -36.17 -43.84
CA MET A 1 39.16 -35.32 -43.08
C MET A 1 38.37 -34.76 -41.90
N SER A 2 38.11 -35.47 -40.81
CA SER A 2 38.99 -35.86 -39.69
C SER A 2 40.01 -34.79 -39.29
N MET A 3 39.68 -34.04 -38.24
CA MET A 3 40.65 -33.35 -37.40
C MET A 3 40.10 -33.33 -35.97
N ARG A 4 40.65 -34.21 -35.13
CA ARG A 4 40.50 -34.23 -33.67
C ARG A 4 41.60 -33.36 -33.09
N SER A 5 41.30 -32.49 -32.11
CA SER A 5 42.33 -31.84 -31.28
C SER A 5 41.93 -31.73 -29.81
N PHE A 6 42.70 -32.46 -29.01
CA PHE A 6 43.13 -32.41 -27.60
C PHE A 6 42.79 -31.13 -26.79
N VAL A 7 42.11 -31.25 -25.63
CA VAL A 7 42.62 -31.48 -24.24
C VAL A 7 43.41 -30.32 -23.64
N ALA A 8 42.87 -29.72 -22.57
CA ALA A 8 43.64 -29.27 -21.39
C ALA A 8 42.69 -29.09 -20.18
N LEU A 9 42.63 -30.09 -19.30
CA LEU A 9 41.96 -30.00 -18.00
C LEU A 9 42.98 -29.48 -16.99
N ALA A 10 42.93 -28.18 -16.67
CA ALA A 10 43.72 -27.60 -15.60
C ALA A 10 43.02 -27.86 -14.26
N ARG A 11 43.58 -28.76 -13.44
CA ARG A 11 43.18 -28.94 -12.04
C ARG A 11 43.86 -27.88 -11.18
N ILE A 12 43.10 -26.89 -10.73
CA ILE A 12 43.55 -25.92 -9.73
C ILE A 12 43.31 -26.54 -8.35
N VAL A 13 44.40 -26.80 -7.62
CA VAL A 13 44.39 -27.22 -6.23
C VAL A 13 44.27 -25.97 -5.37
N PHE A 14 43.14 -25.79 -4.70
CA PHE A 14 42.99 -24.76 -3.67
C PHE A 14 43.48 -25.29 -2.31
N PRO A 15 44.36 -24.57 -1.61
CA PRO A 15 44.75 -24.93 -0.25
C PRO A 15 43.58 -24.68 0.72
N ALA A 16 43.32 -25.67 1.57
CA ALA A 16 42.36 -25.60 2.65
C ALA A 16 42.88 -24.64 3.75
N SER A 17 42.40 -23.40 3.72
CA SER A 17 42.56 -22.46 4.82
C SER A 17 41.51 -22.75 5.90
N LEU A 18 41.96 -23.30 7.02
CA LEU A 18 41.22 -23.37 8.29
C LEU A 18 41.03 -21.95 8.82
N ILE A 19 39.87 -21.35 8.55
CA ILE A 19 39.41 -20.13 9.22
C ILE A 19 38.70 -20.56 10.50
N ALA A 20 39.35 -20.34 11.63
CA ALA A 20 38.72 -20.39 12.94
C ALA A 20 37.75 -19.21 13.03
N CYS A 21 36.46 -19.46 12.84
CA CYS A 21 35.42 -18.49 13.18
C CYS A 21 35.39 -18.34 14.70
N ALA A 22 35.99 -17.25 15.18
CA ALA A 22 35.70 -16.71 16.49
C ALA A 22 34.19 -16.53 16.62
N ALA A 23 33.60 -17.15 17.63
CA ALA A 23 32.22 -16.91 18.01
C ALA A 23 32.08 -15.45 18.43
N CYS A 24 31.59 -14.60 17.53
CA CYS A 24 31.09 -13.28 17.89
C CYS A 24 29.85 -13.49 18.75
N SER A 25 29.98 -13.24 20.05
CA SER A 25 28.86 -13.05 20.95
C SER A 25 28.03 -11.90 20.41
N GLY A 26 26.97 -12.20 19.65
CA GLY A 26 25.99 -11.22 19.23
C GLY A 26 25.32 -10.66 20.47
N SER A 27 25.64 -9.41 20.79
CA SER A 27 24.79 -8.60 21.65
C SER A 27 23.50 -8.38 20.88
N SER A 28 22.45 -9.13 21.21
CA SER A 28 21.11 -8.81 20.76
C SER A 28 20.71 -7.53 21.47
N ASP A 29 20.99 -6.37 20.87
CA ASP A 29 20.38 -5.13 21.29
C ASP A 29 18.89 -5.26 21.01
N THR A 30 18.14 -5.51 22.08
CA THR A 30 16.69 -5.39 22.05
C THR A 30 16.38 -3.91 21.91
N VAL A 31 16.22 -3.43 20.67
CA VAL A 31 15.66 -2.11 20.41
C VAL A 31 14.18 -2.19 20.79
N ILE A 32 13.86 -1.63 21.95
CA ILE A 32 12.47 -1.37 22.33
C ILE A 32 12.06 -0.14 21.51
N VAL A 33 11.47 -0.37 20.35
CA VAL A 33 10.74 0.68 19.63
C VAL A 33 9.53 0.98 20.48
N LEU A 34 9.54 2.15 21.14
CA LEU A 34 8.35 2.65 21.82
C LEU A 34 7.29 2.92 20.74
N PRO A 35 6.01 2.61 20.99
CA PRO A 35 4.95 3.06 20.10
C PRO A 35 5.01 4.58 20.05
N GLY A 36 5.19 5.10 18.85
CA GLY A 36 5.33 6.50 18.55
C GLY A 36 5.31 6.69 17.05
N GLU A 37 4.73 7.80 16.63
CA GLU A 37 4.68 8.25 15.25
C GLU A 37 6.06 8.09 14.58
N VAL A 38 6.08 7.39 13.44
CA VAL A 38 7.26 7.27 12.59
C VAL A 38 7.14 8.30 11.47
N ASP A 39 8.02 9.28 11.49
CA ASP A 39 8.18 10.22 10.38
C ASP A 39 8.85 9.53 9.19
N TYR A 40 8.19 9.57 8.04
CA TYR A 40 8.66 9.09 6.76
C TYR A 40 8.75 10.26 5.79
N PHE A 41 9.83 10.37 5.03
CA PHE A 41 9.97 11.37 3.97
C PHE A 41 10.02 10.67 2.63
N GLU A 42 9.31 11.21 1.65
CA GLU A 42 9.34 10.70 0.28
C GLU A 42 10.76 10.64 -0.29
N TYR A 43 10.94 9.78 -1.29
CA TYR A 43 12.18 9.66 -2.05
C TYR A 43 11.90 9.48 -3.54
N GLU A 44 12.38 10.42 -4.32
CA GLU A 44 12.11 10.47 -5.76
C GLU A 44 13.11 9.68 -6.62
N PRO A 45 12.69 9.08 -7.75
CA PRO A 45 11.33 9.06 -8.29
C PRO A 45 10.41 8.05 -7.58
N ASN A 46 9.13 8.38 -7.40
CA ASN A 46 8.10 7.46 -6.89
C ASN A 46 6.76 7.52 -7.67
N ASP A 47 6.74 8.19 -8.83
CA ASP A 47 5.57 8.49 -9.69
C ASP A 47 4.76 7.30 -10.21
N THR A 48 5.28 6.08 -10.04
CA THR A 48 4.71 4.89 -10.65
C THR A 48 4.75 3.73 -9.67
N ALA A 49 3.85 2.78 -9.85
CA ALA A 49 3.81 1.54 -9.06
C ALA A 49 5.17 0.80 -9.01
N GLY A 50 5.99 0.90 -10.07
CA GLY A 50 7.31 0.27 -10.10
C GLY A 50 8.36 0.94 -9.20
N TYR A 51 8.15 2.21 -8.83
CA TYR A 51 9.10 3.04 -8.09
C TYR A 51 8.57 3.53 -6.72
N ALA A 52 7.37 3.08 -6.31
CA ALA A 52 6.79 3.43 -5.02
C ALA A 52 7.75 3.21 -3.83
N ASN A 53 7.81 4.18 -2.92
CA ASN A 53 8.61 4.15 -1.71
C ASN A 53 8.15 3.05 -0.76
N ALA A 54 9.10 2.30 -0.17
CA ALA A 54 8.76 1.12 0.63
C ALA A 54 8.57 1.47 2.11
N LEU A 55 7.32 1.49 2.57
CA LEU A 55 7.00 1.61 4.00
C LEU A 55 7.27 0.30 4.77
N GLY A 56 7.26 -0.84 4.08
CA GLY A 56 7.54 -2.15 4.66
C GLY A 56 6.28 -2.89 5.12
N LEU A 57 6.38 -3.59 6.25
CA LEU A 57 5.27 -4.31 6.85
C LEU A 57 4.56 -3.41 7.87
N LEU A 58 3.30 -3.10 7.63
CA LEU A 58 2.46 -2.37 8.58
C LEU A 58 1.76 -3.33 9.53
N GLN A 59 1.79 -3.00 10.81
CA GLN A 59 1.25 -3.77 11.91
C GLN A 59 0.25 -2.94 12.71
N ILE A 60 -0.70 -3.62 13.35
CA ILE A 60 -1.66 -2.96 14.25
C ILE A 60 -0.91 -2.21 15.34
N GLY A 61 -1.25 -0.94 15.53
CA GLY A 61 -0.63 -0.01 16.47
C GLY A 61 0.47 0.85 15.86
N ASP A 62 0.81 0.66 14.57
CA ASP A 62 1.68 1.57 13.85
C ASP A 62 0.97 2.91 13.62
N GLU A 63 1.71 4.00 13.82
CA GLU A 63 1.33 5.38 13.56
C GLU A 63 2.41 5.97 12.65
N LEU A 64 2.02 6.45 11.47
CA LEU A 64 2.95 6.97 10.44
C LEU A 64 2.59 8.41 10.11
N ALA A 65 3.61 9.26 9.95
CA ALA A 65 3.49 10.56 9.31
C ALA A 65 4.38 10.57 8.06
N ILE A 66 3.76 10.55 6.88
CA ILE A 66 4.46 10.53 5.59
C ILE A 66 4.46 11.95 5.02
N HIS A 67 5.64 12.51 4.80
CA HIS A 67 5.83 13.84 4.25
C HIS A 67 6.27 13.75 2.80
N GLY A 68 5.60 14.52 1.95
CA GLY A 68 5.93 14.59 0.55
C GLY A 68 5.57 15.91 -0.10
N SER A 69 5.71 15.99 -1.42
CA SER A 69 5.38 17.16 -2.23
C SER A 69 5.12 16.78 -3.67
N ILE A 70 3.92 17.09 -4.17
CA ILE A 70 3.55 16.88 -5.57
C ILE A 70 3.75 18.17 -6.38
N ASP A 71 4.42 18.10 -7.53
CA ASP A 71 4.48 19.19 -8.54
C ASP A 71 3.66 18.88 -9.80
N CYS A 72 2.39 19.29 -9.79
CA CYS A 72 1.44 19.10 -10.88
C CYS A 72 1.81 19.79 -12.21
N TYR A 73 2.79 20.71 -12.21
CA TYR A 73 3.28 21.35 -13.43
C TYR A 73 4.58 20.71 -13.96
N ALA A 74 5.17 19.79 -13.20
CA ALA A 74 6.36 19.05 -13.56
C ALA A 74 6.03 17.58 -13.89
N CYS A 75 7.03 16.72 -13.83
CA CYS A 75 6.92 15.28 -14.10
C CYS A 75 6.59 14.47 -12.84
N ASP A 76 5.95 15.11 -11.85
CA ASP A 76 5.58 14.51 -10.56
C ASP A 76 4.07 14.70 -10.30
N PRO A 77 3.22 13.84 -10.89
CA PRO A 77 1.78 13.93 -10.72
C PRO A 77 1.26 13.17 -9.49
N ALA A 78 2.07 12.30 -8.90
CA ALA A 78 1.62 11.38 -7.84
C ALA A 78 2.79 10.75 -7.08
N ASP A 79 2.63 10.53 -5.79
CA ASP A 79 3.60 9.82 -4.94
C ASP A 79 3.09 8.44 -4.54
N GLY A 80 3.85 7.39 -4.87
CA GLY A 80 3.53 6.02 -4.47
C GLY A 80 4.23 5.58 -3.19
N PHE A 81 3.49 4.98 -2.26
CA PHE A 81 3.99 4.35 -1.04
C PHE A 81 3.50 2.90 -0.92
N LYS A 82 4.42 1.94 -1.09
CA LYS A 82 4.11 0.51 -1.02
C LYS A 82 4.31 -0.07 0.37
N PHE A 83 3.40 -0.95 0.76
CA PHE A 83 3.42 -1.63 2.02
C PHE A 83 2.80 -3.04 1.91
N SER A 84 2.96 -3.82 2.96
CA SER A 84 2.33 -5.13 3.15
C SER A 84 1.68 -5.18 4.53
N THR A 85 0.75 -6.12 4.74
CA THR A 85 0.11 -6.35 6.04
C THR A 85 0.16 -7.84 6.39
N SER A 86 0.31 -8.17 7.67
CA SER A 86 0.33 -9.57 8.12
C SER A 86 -1.07 -10.16 8.34
N GLY A 87 -2.12 -9.37 8.21
CA GLY A 87 -3.49 -9.78 8.49
C GLY A 87 -4.51 -8.66 8.27
N PRO A 88 -5.77 -8.89 8.67
CA PRO A 88 -6.82 -7.90 8.52
C PRO A 88 -6.58 -6.66 9.37
N VAL A 89 -6.57 -5.49 8.74
CA VAL A 89 -6.35 -4.19 9.38
C VAL A 89 -7.25 -3.12 8.76
N ALA A 90 -7.38 -2.00 9.44
CA ALA A 90 -7.92 -0.78 8.86
C ALA A 90 -6.87 0.32 8.94
N LEU A 91 -6.69 1.06 7.84
CA LEU A 91 -5.81 2.22 7.77
C LEU A 91 -6.69 3.46 7.91
N GLN A 92 -6.67 4.10 9.08
CA GLN A 92 -7.30 5.40 9.27
C GLN A 92 -6.30 6.46 8.84
N PHE A 93 -6.73 7.43 8.04
CA PHE A 93 -5.79 8.40 7.53
C PHE A 93 -6.32 9.83 7.57
N VAL A 94 -5.37 10.76 7.56
CA VAL A 94 -5.56 12.17 7.30
C VAL A 94 -4.52 12.58 6.27
N LEU A 95 -4.95 13.11 5.13
CA LEU A 95 -4.08 13.77 4.15
C LEU A 95 -4.31 15.27 4.28
N SER A 96 -3.25 16.07 4.41
CA SER A 96 -3.34 17.52 4.41
C SER A 96 -2.31 18.13 3.47
N SER A 97 -2.75 19.04 2.60
CA SER A 97 -1.83 19.95 1.92
C SER A 97 -1.27 20.98 2.90
N ALA A 98 0.01 21.32 2.76
CA ALA A 98 0.70 22.29 3.60
C ALA A 98 0.29 23.75 3.28
N ASP A 99 -0.14 23.99 2.04
CA ASP A 99 -0.62 25.30 1.59
C ASP A 99 -2.08 25.58 1.95
N GLY A 100 -2.83 24.54 2.35
CA GLY A 100 -4.24 24.61 2.69
C GLY A 100 -5.17 24.94 1.52
N VAL A 101 -4.70 24.82 0.28
CA VAL A 101 -5.46 25.15 -0.93
C VAL A 101 -5.34 24.13 -2.06
N SER A 102 -4.28 23.33 -2.07
CA SER A 102 -4.13 22.23 -3.03
C SER A 102 -5.12 21.11 -2.72
N ASP A 103 -5.73 20.59 -3.78
CA ASP A 103 -6.69 19.49 -3.79
C ASP A 103 -5.91 18.22 -4.14
N LEU A 104 -5.60 17.45 -3.11
CA LEU A 104 -4.83 16.22 -3.20
C LEU A 104 -5.75 15.06 -2.84
N ASP A 105 -5.71 14.03 -3.67
CA ASP A 105 -6.50 12.81 -3.49
C ASP A 105 -5.62 11.68 -2.93
N LEU A 106 -6.20 10.82 -2.10
CA LEU A 106 -5.58 9.55 -1.69
C LEU A 106 -6.28 8.36 -2.34
N CYS A 107 -5.54 7.59 -3.14
CA CYS A 107 -6.00 6.33 -3.71
C CYS A 107 -5.24 5.12 -3.16
N ALA A 108 -5.90 3.96 -3.17
CA ALA A 108 -5.30 2.66 -2.92
C ALA A 108 -5.18 1.87 -4.23
N PHE A 109 -3.96 1.43 -4.54
CA PHE A 109 -3.62 0.68 -5.74
C PHE A 109 -3.17 -0.73 -5.40
N ASP A 110 -3.65 -1.72 -6.16
CA ASP A 110 -3.27 -3.12 -6.05
C ASP A 110 -2.46 -3.54 -7.29
N PRO A 111 -1.14 -3.76 -7.15
CA PRO A 111 -0.29 -4.17 -8.26
C PRO A 111 -0.66 -5.53 -8.87
N SER A 112 -1.33 -6.41 -8.13
CA SER A 112 -1.70 -7.76 -8.61
C SER A 112 -2.78 -7.71 -9.69
N ILE A 113 -3.64 -6.70 -9.64
CA ILE A 113 -4.66 -6.40 -10.67
C ILE A 113 -4.30 -5.19 -11.52
N ALA A 114 -3.17 -4.54 -11.23
CA ALA A 114 -2.69 -3.32 -11.87
C ALA A 114 -3.75 -2.21 -11.91
N GLY A 115 -4.46 -1.99 -10.80
CA GLY A 115 -5.57 -1.04 -10.75
C GLY A 115 -5.80 -0.40 -9.39
N TYR A 116 -6.38 0.80 -9.43
CA TYR A 116 -6.93 1.46 -8.25
C TYR A 116 -8.24 0.80 -7.86
N PHE A 117 -8.42 0.58 -6.57
CA PHE A 117 -9.61 -0.09 -6.06
C PHE A 117 -10.43 0.77 -5.09
N LEU A 118 -9.86 1.90 -4.66
CA LEU A 118 -10.46 2.89 -3.78
C LEU A 118 -9.75 4.23 -3.99
N CYS A 119 -10.52 5.33 -4.02
CA CYS A 119 -10.00 6.69 -4.02
C CYS A 119 -10.88 7.55 -3.12
N TYR A 120 -10.23 8.43 -2.37
CA TYR A 120 -10.87 9.50 -1.62
C TYR A 120 -10.65 10.78 -2.40
N GLU A 121 -11.76 11.47 -2.67
CA GLU A 121 -11.79 12.68 -3.49
C GLU A 121 -12.82 13.63 -2.84
N ASN A 122 -12.37 14.53 -1.97
CA ASN A 122 -13.29 15.43 -1.25
C ASN A 122 -13.25 16.90 -1.71
N GLY A 123 -12.37 17.25 -2.65
CA GLY A 123 -12.27 18.59 -3.22
C GLY A 123 -11.74 19.64 -2.25
N GLY A 124 -11.24 19.22 -1.09
CA GLY A 124 -10.78 20.05 0.01
C GLY A 124 -9.30 19.84 0.28
N SER A 125 -8.70 20.79 1.02
CA SER A 125 -7.27 20.74 1.35
C SER A 125 -6.90 19.67 2.39
N MET A 126 -7.89 18.99 2.95
CA MET A 126 -7.72 17.94 3.94
C MET A 126 -8.68 16.80 3.65
N GLU A 127 -8.14 15.61 3.48
CA GLU A 127 -8.89 14.38 3.30
C GLU A 127 -8.77 13.49 4.52
N THR A 128 -9.86 12.81 4.88
CA THR A 128 -9.84 11.82 5.95
C THR A 128 -10.66 10.62 5.53
N GLY A 129 -10.24 9.43 5.96
CA GLY A 129 -10.92 8.22 5.56
C GLY A 129 -10.42 6.98 6.29
N THR A 130 -10.91 5.82 5.84
CA THR A 130 -10.54 4.52 6.41
C THR A 130 -10.52 3.45 5.34
N ILE A 131 -9.34 2.91 5.04
CA ILE A 131 -9.16 1.81 4.10
C ILE A 131 -9.27 0.49 4.85
N LEU A 132 -10.22 -0.36 4.47
CA LEU A 132 -10.45 -1.66 5.12
C LEU A 132 -9.76 -2.78 4.35
N LEU A 133 -8.82 -3.47 4.99
CA LEU A 133 -8.07 -4.59 4.42
C LEU A 133 -8.50 -5.88 5.11
N GLY A 134 -9.25 -6.73 4.41
CA GLY A 134 -9.88 -7.94 4.97
C GLY A 134 -8.95 -9.13 5.22
N GLY A 135 -7.68 -9.02 4.87
CA GLY A 135 -6.72 -10.14 4.95
C GLY A 135 -5.28 -9.64 4.89
N ALA A 136 -4.34 -10.58 4.94
CA ALA A 136 -2.94 -10.25 4.68
C ALA A 136 -2.80 -9.80 3.22
N ALA A 137 -2.19 -8.64 3.02
CA ALA A 137 -1.91 -8.10 1.71
C ALA A 137 -0.43 -8.31 1.39
N ALA A 138 -0.16 -9.00 0.28
CA ALA A 138 1.21 -9.26 -0.17
C ALA A 138 1.94 -7.96 -0.55
N GLU A 139 1.26 -7.04 -1.25
CA GLU A 139 1.72 -5.69 -1.53
C GLU A 139 0.51 -4.82 -1.93
N LEU A 140 0.38 -3.63 -1.34
CA LEU A 140 -0.58 -2.59 -1.72
C LEU A 140 0.12 -1.25 -1.70
N HIS A 141 -0.36 -0.30 -2.49
CA HIS A 141 0.18 1.05 -2.53
C HIS A 141 -0.85 2.07 -2.05
N LEU A 142 -0.43 3.00 -1.20
CA LEU A 142 -1.09 4.29 -1.03
C LEU A 142 -0.51 5.22 -2.10
N VAL A 143 -1.36 5.92 -2.82
CA VAL A 143 -0.96 6.85 -3.87
C VAL A 143 -1.58 8.20 -3.58
N VAL A 144 -0.75 9.19 -3.29
CA VAL A 144 -1.18 10.59 -3.18
C VAL A 144 -1.09 11.18 -4.59
N SER A 145 -2.11 11.88 -5.05
CA SER A 145 -2.10 12.50 -6.39
C SER A 145 -2.72 13.89 -6.34
N ALA A 146 -2.28 14.78 -7.23
CA ALA A 146 -2.89 16.11 -7.34
C ALA A 146 -4.11 16.09 -8.27
N PHE A 147 -5.28 16.46 -7.74
CA PHE A 147 -6.45 16.80 -8.57
C PHE A 147 -6.32 18.21 -9.13
N SER A 148 -5.96 19.17 -8.25
CA SER A 148 -5.78 20.58 -8.60
C SER A 148 -4.78 21.24 -7.67
N GLY A 149 -3.80 21.94 -8.25
CA GLY A 149 -2.69 22.50 -7.48
C GLY A 149 -1.59 21.47 -7.23
N GLY A 150 -0.63 21.82 -6.39
CA GLY A 150 0.56 21.03 -6.11
C GLY A 150 1.34 21.71 -4.99
N GLY A 151 1.99 20.92 -4.15
CA GLY A 151 2.74 21.41 -3.01
C GLY A 151 3.01 20.31 -2.00
N ALA A 152 3.69 20.71 -0.93
CA ALA A 152 4.00 19.82 0.18
C ALA A 152 2.72 19.32 0.87
N TYR A 153 2.76 18.10 1.39
CA TYR A 153 1.69 17.50 2.16
C TYR A 153 2.24 16.65 3.32
N THR A 154 1.33 16.32 4.23
CA THR A 154 1.53 15.24 5.20
C THR A 154 0.35 14.28 5.13
N LEU A 155 0.66 12.99 5.07
CA LEU A 155 -0.27 11.88 5.16
C LEU A 155 -0.03 11.15 6.49
N TRP A 156 -0.96 11.30 7.43
CA TRP A 156 -0.98 10.52 8.66
C TRP A 156 -1.74 9.22 8.43
N VAL A 157 -1.19 8.11 8.92
CA VAL A 157 -1.82 6.78 8.83
C VAL A 157 -1.73 6.06 10.17
N ASP A 158 -2.88 5.73 10.74
CA ASP A 158 -3.02 4.88 11.92
C ASP A 158 -3.48 3.49 11.49
N VAL A 159 -2.74 2.46 11.91
CA VAL A 159 -3.06 1.07 11.60
C VAL A 159 -3.82 0.46 12.78
N VAL A 160 -5.13 0.30 12.64
CA VAL A 160 -5.99 -0.18 13.72
C VAL A 160 -6.57 -1.57 13.41
N PRO A 161 -7.04 -2.32 14.43
CA PRO A 161 -7.76 -3.56 14.19
C PRO A 161 -8.98 -3.35 13.29
N LEU A 162 -9.20 -4.24 12.32
CA LEU A 162 -10.31 -4.13 11.38
C LEU A 162 -11.69 -4.12 12.10
N ASP A 163 -11.84 -4.94 13.13
CA ASP A 163 -13.06 -5.02 13.94
C ASP A 163 -13.32 -3.74 14.76
N ALA A 164 -12.25 -3.10 15.26
CA ALA A 164 -12.34 -1.81 15.93
C ALA A 164 -12.82 -0.71 14.98
N ALA A 165 -12.28 -0.64 13.76
CA ALA A 165 -12.73 0.32 12.75
C ALA A 165 -14.18 0.09 12.32
N LEU A 166 -14.59 -1.17 12.13
CA LEU A 166 -15.97 -1.52 11.78
C LEU A 166 -16.97 -1.20 12.89
N ALA A 167 -16.53 -1.16 14.15
CA ALA A 167 -17.37 -0.79 15.28
C ALA A 167 -17.60 0.72 15.39
N THR A 168 -16.69 1.54 14.85
CA THR A 168 -16.74 3.00 14.89
C THR A 168 -17.18 3.65 13.58
N SER A 169 -17.10 2.92 12.46
CA SER A 169 -17.53 3.43 11.15
C SER A 169 -19.05 3.61 11.10
N GLU A 170 -19.52 4.87 11.09
CA GLU A 170 -20.82 5.15 10.52
C GLU A 170 -20.79 4.80 9.02
N PRO A 171 -21.87 4.24 8.44
CA PRO A 171 -21.91 3.92 7.02
C PRO A 171 -21.68 5.19 6.18
N GLN A 172 -20.52 5.31 5.55
CA GLN A 172 -20.29 6.38 4.58
C GLN A 172 -20.88 5.97 3.24
N ILE A 173 -22.02 6.58 2.89
CA ILE A 173 -22.56 6.52 1.53
C ILE A 173 -21.70 7.47 0.70
N LEU A 174 -20.64 6.95 0.09
CA LEU A 174 -19.90 7.68 -0.94
C LEU A 174 -20.89 7.94 -2.09
N ALA A 175 -20.98 9.18 -2.58
CA ALA A 175 -21.68 9.46 -3.82
C ALA A 175 -20.68 9.30 -4.96
N PRO A 176 -21.01 8.60 -6.06
CA PRO A 176 -20.11 8.55 -7.21
C PRO A 176 -19.97 9.96 -7.79
N ARG A 177 -18.74 10.50 -7.82
CA ARG A 177 -18.41 11.70 -8.58
C ARG A 177 -17.76 11.26 -9.89
N ASN A 178 -18.20 11.86 -10.99
CA ASN A 178 -17.73 11.49 -12.33
C ASN A 178 -16.24 11.79 -12.48
N GLN A 179 -15.47 10.76 -12.80
CA GLN A 179 -14.07 10.84 -13.20
C GLN A 179 -13.90 11.85 -14.33
N GLY A 180 -13.14 12.90 -14.04
CA GLY A 180 -12.73 13.91 -15.00
C GLY A 180 -11.27 14.28 -14.76
N ALA A 181 -10.38 13.30 -14.80
CA ALA A 181 -8.93 13.52 -14.81
C ALA A 181 -8.37 13.11 -16.18
N ALA A 182 -7.61 14.03 -16.78
CA ALA A 182 -7.04 13.92 -18.11
C ALA A 182 -5.87 12.93 -18.15
N ASP A 183 -5.82 12.16 -19.25
CA ASP A 183 -4.64 11.52 -19.85
C ASP A 183 -3.70 10.67 -18.95
N TYR A 184 -4.12 9.46 -18.55
CA TYR A 184 -3.41 8.19 -18.89
C TYR A 184 -4.09 6.90 -18.38
N ALA A 185 -5.41 6.76 -18.52
CA ALA A 185 -6.08 5.46 -18.44
C ALA A 185 -7.25 5.41 -19.43
N PRO A 186 -7.48 4.30 -20.16
CA PRO A 186 -8.60 4.20 -21.08
C PRO A 186 -9.91 4.40 -20.32
N HIS A 187 -10.75 5.31 -20.83
CA HIS A 187 -12.11 5.63 -20.40
C HIS A 187 -12.84 4.43 -19.79
N ILE A 188 -12.98 4.40 -18.46
CA ILE A 188 -13.89 3.49 -17.75
C ILE A 188 -15.13 4.33 -17.40
N GLU A 189 -16.32 3.84 -17.75
CA GLU A 189 -17.56 4.50 -17.37
C GLU A 189 -17.75 4.47 -15.84
N PRO A 190 -18.31 5.52 -15.22
CA PRO A 190 -18.47 5.58 -13.77
C PRO A 190 -19.52 4.56 -13.29
N GLU A 191 -19.07 3.53 -12.58
CA GLU A 191 -19.93 2.66 -11.78
C GLU A 191 -20.38 3.40 -10.50
N PRO A 192 -21.55 3.08 -9.91
CA PRO A 192 -21.98 3.65 -8.65
C PRO A 192 -20.93 3.44 -7.55
N ALA A 193 -20.96 4.28 -6.51
CA ALA A 193 -20.09 4.17 -5.34
C ALA A 193 -20.26 2.81 -4.66
N LEU A 194 -19.43 1.88 -5.10
CA LEU A 194 -19.33 0.54 -4.58
C LEU A 194 -18.37 0.59 -3.42
N VAL A 195 -18.86 0.31 -2.21
CA VAL A 195 -17.99 -0.18 -1.15
C VAL A 195 -17.52 -1.56 -1.60
N ARG A 196 -16.35 -1.61 -2.25
CA ARG A 196 -15.74 -2.87 -2.71
C ARG A 196 -14.96 -3.46 -1.56
N PHE A 197 -15.44 -4.57 -1.04
CA PHE A 197 -14.62 -5.42 -0.17
C PHE A 197 -13.87 -6.39 -1.07
N TYR A 198 -12.55 -6.33 -0.99
CA TYR A 198 -11.69 -7.34 -1.59
C TYR A 198 -11.45 -8.40 -0.56
N GLN A 199 -12.07 -9.57 -0.75
CA GLN A 199 -11.64 -10.76 -0.04
C GLN A 199 -10.59 -11.44 -0.91
N VAL A 200 -9.34 -11.38 -0.47
CA VAL A 200 -8.23 -12.09 -1.11
C VAL A 200 -8.13 -13.44 -0.42
N GLU A 201 -8.52 -14.51 -1.11
CA GLU A 201 -8.22 -15.87 -0.66
C GLU A 201 -6.73 -16.15 -0.91
N LEU A 202 -6.02 -16.56 0.12
CA LEU A 202 -4.61 -16.94 0.05
C LEU A 202 -4.49 -18.47 0.06
N ASP A 203 -3.52 -19.02 -0.67
CA ASP A 203 -3.17 -20.44 -0.58
C ASP A 203 -2.41 -20.77 0.71
N ALA A 204 -2.03 -22.04 0.87
CA ALA A 204 -1.25 -22.51 2.02
C ALA A 204 0.13 -21.83 2.18
N HIS A 205 0.58 -21.07 1.19
CA HIS A 205 1.85 -20.34 1.18
C HIS A 205 1.66 -18.82 1.24
N GLY A 206 0.42 -18.33 1.38
CA GLY A 206 0.12 -16.90 1.42
C GLY A 206 0.04 -16.24 0.04
N ALA A 207 -0.04 -17.00 -1.05
CA ALA A 207 -0.20 -16.45 -2.40
C ALA A 207 -1.69 -16.25 -2.73
N PRO A 208 -2.09 -15.12 -3.35
CA PRO A 208 -3.47 -14.87 -3.73
C PRO A 208 -3.93 -15.88 -4.79
N ILE A 209 -5.04 -16.58 -4.53
CA ILE A 209 -5.64 -17.57 -5.44
C ILE A 209 -6.99 -17.15 -5.99
N ALA A 210 -7.68 -16.21 -5.33
CA ALA A 210 -8.88 -15.55 -5.84
C ALA A 210 -9.09 -14.20 -5.13
N ALA A 211 -9.44 -13.17 -5.89
CA ALA A 211 -10.03 -11.96 -5.34
C ALA A 211 -11.53 -12.03 -5.58
N LEU A 212 -12.34 -12.19 -4.53
CA LEU A 212 -13.78 -12.06 -4.63
C LEU A 212 -14.13 -10.60 -4.40
N GLU A 213 -14.62 -9.95 -5.47
CA GLU A 213 -15.30 -8.67 -5.34
C GLU A 213 -16.64 -8.92 -4.65
N VAL A 214 -16.75 -8.51 -3.39
CA VAL A 214 -18.04 -8.55 -2.68
C VAL A 214 -18.72 -7.20 -2.90
N GLN A 215 -19.64 -7.17 -3.87
CA GLN A 215 -20.58 -6.06 -4.01
C GLN A 215 -21.62 -6.16 -2.89
N LEU A 216 -21.67 -5.16 -2.01
CA LEU A 216 -22.82 -5.04 -1.10
C LEU A 216 -24.03 -4.60 -1.90
N ALA A 217 -25.10 -5.40 -1.88
CA ALA A 217 -26.40 -4.97 -2.33
C ALA A 217 -26.93 -3.85 -1.40
N ASP A 218 -27.59 -2.85 -1.98
CA ASP A 218 -28.17 -1.71 -1.27
C ASP A 218 -28.87 -2.13 0.04
N GLY A 219 -28.41 -1.58 1.17
CA GLY A 219 -29.10 -1.67 2.46
C GLY A 219 -28.69 -2.79 3.41
N GLN A 220 -27.69 -3.62 3.10
CA GLN A 220 -27.09 -4.53 4.09
C GLN A 220 -26.13 -3.77 5.02
N PRO A 221 -26.23 -3.90 6.36
CA PRO A 221 -25.28 -3.25 7.26
C PRO A 221 -23.87 -3.82 7.05
N ILE A 222 -22.92 -2.95 6.67
CA ILE A 222 -21.49 -3.26 6.42
C ILE A 222 -20.91 -4.15 7.53
N ALA A 223 -21.20 -3.81 8.79
CA ALA A 223 -20.70 -4.53 9.95
C ALA A 223 -21.16 -6.00 10.02
N GLN A 224 -22.41 -6.31 9.64
CA GLN A 224 -22.95 -7.67 9.75
C GLN A 224 -22.28 -8.62 8.75
N ARG A 225 -22.00 -8.15 7.53
CA ARG A 225 -21.37 -8.97 6.49
C ARG A 225 -19.86 -9.11 6.69
N ALA A 226 -19.17 -8.06 7.10
CA ALA A 226 -17.75 -8.14 7.46
C ALA A 226 -17.51 -9.13 8.62
N LEU A 227 -18.41 -9.16 9.61
CA LEU A 227 -18.39 -10.16 10.70
C LEU A 227 -18.68 -11.59 10.23
N GLU A 228 -19.54 -11.79 9.22
CA GLU A 228 -19.79 -13.12 8.65
C GLU A 228 -18.61 -13.63 7.81
N LEU A 229 -17.92 -12.74 7.12
CA LEU A 229 -16.73 -13.07 6.32
C LEU A 229 -15.54 -13.42 7.21
N ASN A 230 -15.32 -12.70 8.31
CA ASN A 230 -14.26 -13.00 9.29
C ASN A 230 -14.47 -14.30 10.09
N ARG A 231 -15.66 -14.91 10.03
CA ARG A 231 -15.97 -16.17 10.73
C ARG A 231 -15.71 -17.42 9.90
N ARG A 232 -15.34 -17.29 8.63
CA ARG A 232 -15.03 -18.40 7.72
C ARG A 232 -13.53 -18.51 7.54
#